data_AF-A0A9E0YFV5-F1
#
_entry.id   AF-A0A9E0YFV5-F1
#
_cell.length_a   1.000
_cell.length_b   1.000
_cell.length_c   1.000
_cell.angle_alpha   90.00
_cell.angle_beta   90.00
_cell.angle_gamma   90.00
#
_symmetry.space_group_name_H-M   'P 1'
#
loop_
_entity.id
_entity.type
_entity.pdbx_description
1 polymer ?
#
loop_
_entity_poly.entity_id
_entity_poly.type
_entity_poly.pdbx_seq_one_letter_code
_entity_poly.pdbx_strand_id
1 'polypeptide(L)'
;MKNWMNGWNALLSAAAIAVGVAVFPSSPARADEASVPAAAPAQAAERWAKLPEAEKARIRANYAKWKALPEGERQEVRERYRKFRSLPPERRAAIRERYKKFRALPPEQQQRIRERFQQFRKLSPEDRQKRIERWKKRRQDVSAKRQERRQERRQERRQQRQEQRQERRLERLERRRNR
;
A
#
# COMPACT_ATOMS: atom_id res chain seq x y z
N MET A 1 6.26 6.01 -23.21
CA MET A 1 6.19 5.16 -22.00
C MET A 1 5.17 5.72 -21.01
N LYS A 2 3.89 5.41 -21.25
CA LYS A 2 2.72 6.12 -20.70
C LYS A 2 2.03 5.27 -19.61
N ASN A 3 1.69 5.91 -18.48
CA ASN A 3 0.84 5.43 -17.37
C ASN A 3 1.06 4.04 -16.73
N TRP A 4 2.04 3.97 -15.82
CA TRP A 4 2.20 2.84 -14.87
C TRP A 4 0.95 2.57 -14.00
N MET A 5 0.09 3.58 -13.76
CA MET A 5 -1.15 3.43 -12.99
C MET A 5 -2.38 2.99 -13.81
N ASN A 6 -2.38 3.18 -15.13
CA ASN A 6 -3.41 2.56 -15.98
C ASN A 6 -3.20 1.05 -16.06
N GLY A 7 -1.93 0.61 -16.02
CA GLY A 7 -1.57 -0.79 -15.83
C GLY A 7 -2.14 -1.38 -14.54
N TRP A 8 -2.26 -0.63 -13.45
CA TRP A 8 -2.84 -1.12 -12.19
C TRP A 8 -4.38 -1.18 -12.20
N ASN A 9 -5.03 -0.24 -12.88
CA ASN A 9 -6.47 -0.37 -13.17
C ASN A 9 -6.73 -1.64 -14.02
N ALA A 10 -5.84 -1.94 -14.97
CA ALA A 10 -5.90 -3.16 -15.76
C ALA A 10 -5.55 -4.41 -14.94
N LEU A 11 -4.60 -4.38 -14.00
CA LEU A 11 -4.18 -5.53 -13.19
C LEU A 11 -5.20 -5.93 -12.12
N LEU A 12 -5.87 -4.98 -11.48
CA LEU A 12 -6.94 -5.29 -10.51
C LEU A 12 -8.24 -5.70 -11.20
N SER A 13 -8.42 -5.31 -12.46
CA SER A 13 -9.53 -5.80 -13.31
C SER A 13 -9.21 -7.12 -13.99
N ALA A 14 -7.95 -7.36 -14.36
CA ALA A 14 -7.48 -8.65 -14.86
C ALA A 14 -7.43 -9.71 -13.76
N ALA A 15 -7.22 -9.32 -12.49
CA ALA A 15 -7.47 -10.21 -11.35
C ALA A 15 -8.95 -10.59 -11.19
N ALA A 16 -9.88 -9.78 -11.72
CA ALA A 16 -11.30 -10.12 -11.81
C ALA A 16 -11.64 -10.94 -13.07
N ILE A 17 -10.66 -11.22 -13.93
CA ILE A 17 -10.79 -12.16 -15.06
C ILE A 17 -9.66 -13.18 -14.94
N ALA A 18 -9.76 -14.01 -13.90
CA ALA A 18 -9.37 -15.41 -14.04
C ALA A 18 -10.59 -16.17 -14.59
N VAL A 19 -11.09 -15.77 -15.76
CA VAL A 19 -11.90 -16.67 -16.59
C VAL A 19 -10.91 -17.34 -17.51
N GLY A 20 -10.32 -18.43 -17.02
CA GLY A 20 -9.49 -19.31 -17.83
C GLY A 20 -10.41 -20.19 -18.67
N VAL A 21 -10.55 -19.88 -19.95
CA VAL A 21 -10.82 -20.90 -20.96
C VAL A 21 -9.49 -21.13 -21.65
N ALA A 22 -8.75 -22.11 -21.15
CA ALA A 22 -7.62 -22.70 -21.86
C ALA A 22 -7.81 -24.22 -21.78
N VAL A 23 -8.46 -24.77 -22.79
CA VAL A 23 -8.45 -26.21 -23.06
C VAL A 23 -7.09 -26.50 -23.69
N PHE A 24 -6.15 -26.98 -22.88
CA PHE A 24 -4.94 -27.66 -23.37
C PHE A 24 -4.71 -28.88 -22.46
N PRO A 25 -4.70 -30.11 -23.00
CA PRO A 25 -4.37 -31.28 -22.21
C PRO A 25 -2.85 -31.33 -22.09
N SER A 26 -2.32 -31.35 -20.85
CA SER A 26 -0.92 -31.72 -20.66
C SER A 26 -0.74 -32.49 -19.36
N SER A 27 -0.02 -33.60 -19.49
CA SER A 27 0.17 -34.72 -18.56
C SER A 27 0.47 -34.35 -17.10
N PRO A 28 0.09 -35.22 -16.13
CA PRO A 28 0.42 -35.03 -14.73
C PRO A 28 1.79 -35.65 -14.41
N ALA A 29 2.86 -34.85 -14.36
CA ALA A 29 4.13 -35.30 -13.78
C ALA A 29 5.06 -34.13 -13.37
N ARG A 30 4.70 -33.37 -12.33
CA ARG A 30 5.61 -32.85 -11.27
C ARG A 30 4.87 -31.82 -10.42
N ALA A 31 4.76 -32.13 -9.13
CA ALA A 31 4.35 -31.19 -8.10
C ALA A 31 5.51 -30.23 -7.80
N ASP A 32 5.36 -28.96 -8.21
CA ASP A 32 5.83 -27.76 -7.47
C ASP A 32 5.45 -26.44 -8.21
N GLU A 33 4.31 -26.41 -8.89
CA GLU A 33 3.69 -25.14 -9.27
C GLU A 33 2.85 -24.65 -8.08
N ALA A 34 3.29 -23.56 -7.45
CA ALA A 34 2.46 -22.73 -6.59
C ALA A 34 1.28 -22.20 -7.43
N SER A 35 0.29 -23.06 -7.57
CA SER A 35 -0.86 -22.91 -8.42
C SER A 35 -1.68 -21.75 -7.91
N VAL A 36 -2.19 -20.95 -8.83
CA VAL A 36 -3.51 -20.37 -8.63
C VAL A 36 -4.37 -21.54 -8.15
N PRO A 37 -5.13 -21.49 -7.03
CA PRO A 37 -6.24 -22.40 -6.95
C PRO A 37 -7.06 -22.03 -8.19
N ALA A 38 -6.96 -22.84 -9.23
CA ALA A 38 -7.81 -22.80 -10.37
C ALA A 38 -9.16 -23.18 -9.78
N ALA A 39 -9.84 -22.17 -9.21
CA ALA A 39 -11.23 -22.27 -8.85
C ALA A 39 -11.85 -22.78 -10.14
N ALA A 40 -12.38 -24.00 -10.09
CA ALA A 40 -12.87 -24.68 -11.28
C ALA A 40 -13.76 -23.70 -12.07
N PRO A 41 -13.78 -23.76 -13.41
CA PRO A 41 -14.54 -22.80 -14.23
C PRO A 41 -15.99 -22.58 -13.73
N ALA A 42 -16.60 -23.60 -13.13
CA ALA A 42 -17.87 -23.51 -12.41
C ALA A 42 -17.87 -22.53 -11.21
N GLN A 43 -16.87 -22.58 -10.32
CA GLN A 43 -16.74 -21.67 -9.17
C GLN A 43 -16.48 -20.21 -9.61
N ALA A 44 -15.76 -20.02 -10.72
CA ALA A 44 -15.54 -18.70 -11.30
C ALA A 44 -16.84 -18.12 -11.89
N ALA A 45 -17.61 -18.95 -12.60
CA ALA A 45 -18.91 -18.58 -13.16
C ALA A 45 -19.92 -18.23 -12.05
N GLU A 46 -19.96 -19.01 -10.98
CA GLU A 46 -20.82 -18.76 -9.82
C GLU A 46 -20.47 -17.43 -9.13
N ARG A 47 -19.18 -17.17 -8.91
CA ARG A 47 -18.69 -15.90 -8.36
C ARG A 47 -19.08 -14.72 -9.24
N TRP A 48 -18.96 -14.86 -10.56
CA TRP A 48 -19.37 -13.84 -11.52
C TRP A 48 -20.88 -13.59 -11.46
N ALA A 49 -21.69 -14.64 -11.41
CA ALA A 49 -23.15 -14.54 -11.32
C ALA A 49 -23.58 -13.72 -10.08
N LYS A 50 -22.89 -13.92 -8.94
CA LYS A 50 -23.12 -13.23 -7.67
C LYS A 50 -22.65 -11.77 -7.62
N LEU A 51 -21.93 -11.27 -8.63
CA LEU A 51 -21.47 -9.88 -8.63
C LEU A 51 -22.63 -8.90 -8.94
N PRO A 52 -22.66 -7.71 -8.30
CA PRO A 52 -23.58 -6.65 -8.69
C PRO A 52 -23.38 -6.21 -10.15
N GLU A 53 -24.45 -5.81 -10.84
CA GLU A 53 -24.36 -5.40 -12.26
C GLU A 53 -23.39 -4.24 -12.51
N ALA A 54 -23.31 -3.28 -11.57
CA ALA A 54 -22.32 -2.19 -11.64
C ALA A 54 -20.87 -2.71 -11.65
N GLU A 55 -20.60 -3.77 -10.89
CA GLU A 55 -19.27 -4.39 -10.82
C GLU A 55 -18.98 -5.19 -12.10
N LYS A 56 -19.95 -5.96 -12.59
CA LYS A 56 -19.84 -6.65 -13.89
C LYS A 56 -19.59 -5.67 -15.03
N ALA A 57 -20.31 -4.56 -15.08
CA ALA A 57 -20.13 -3.50 -16.07
C ALA A 57 -18.71 -2.92 -16.02
N ARG A 58 -18.20 -2.64 -14.81
CA ARG A 58 -16.82 -2.17 -14.62
C ARG A 58 -15.79 -3.17 -15.13
N ILE A 59 -15.96 -4.46 -14.82
CA ILE A 59 -15.04 -5.51 -15.25
C ILE A 59 -15.08 -5.65 -16.79
N ARG A 60 -16.27 -5.68 -17.41
CA ARG A 60 -16.42 -5.67 -18.88
C ARG A 60 -15.74 -4.48 -19.54
N ALA A 61 -15.94 -3.27 -19.00
CA ALA A 61 -15.32 -2.06 -19.53
C ALA A 61 -13.78 -2.10 -19.44
N ASN A 62 -13.24 -2.62 -18.34
CA ASN A 62 -11.80 -2.75 -18.18
C ASN A 62 -11.20 -3.84 -19.08
N TYR A 63 -11.96 -4.92 -19.32
CA TYR A 63 -11.58 -5.95 -20.28
C TYR A 63 -11.53 -5.43 -21.72
N ALA A 64 -12.56 -4.66 -22.13
CA ALA A 64 -12.59 -4.03 -23.45
C ALA A 64 -11.38 -3.10 -23.64
N LYS A 65 -11.06 -2.28 -22.63
CA LYS A 65 -9.85 -1.44 -22.63
C LYS A 65 -8.57 -2.25 -22.76
N TRP A 66 -8.45 -3.36 -22.04
CA TRP A 66 -7.28 -4.23 -22.12
C TRP A 66 -7.14 -4.89 -23.50
N LYS A 67 -8.25 -5.38 -24.09
CA LYS A 67 -8.25 -5.93 -25.45
C LYS A 67 -7.85 -4.91 -26.51
N ALA A 68 -8.27 -3.66 -26.33
CA ALA A 68 -7.93 -2.56 -27.24
C ALA A 68 -6.46 -2.10 -27.13
N LEU A 69 -5.68 -2.59 -26.15
CA LEU A 69 -4.26 -2.26 -26.05
C LEU A 69 -3.45 -2.92 -27.18
N PRO A 70 -2.43 -2.22 -27.73
CA PRO A 70 -1.45 -2.83 -28.62
C PRO A 70 -0.79 -4.06 -27.99
N GLU A 71 -0.35 -5.04 -28.79
CA GLU A 71 0.23 -6.29 -28.28
C GLU A 71 1.42 -6.04 -27.33
N GLY A 72 2.31 -5.10 -27.67
CA GLY A 72 3.43 -4.74 -26.79
C GLY A 72 2.99 -4.18 -25.43
N GLU A 73 1.90 -3.40 -25.38
CA GLU A 73 1.34 -2.91 -24.12
C GLU A 73 0.64 -4.03 -23.34
N ARG A 74 -0.06 -4.95 -24.02
CA ARG A 74 -0.65 -6.14 -23.40
C ARG A 74 0.41 -7.03 -22.77
N GLN A 75 1.55 -7.22 -23.44
CA GLN A 75 2.70 -7.95 -22.90
C GLN A 75 3.28 -7.27 -21.66
N GLU A 76 3.46 -5.94 -21.69
CA GLU A 76 3.95 -5.21 -20.52
C GLU A 76 3.01 -5.35 -19.31
N VAL A 77 1.69 -5.29 -19.54
CA VAL A 77 0.69 -5.52 -18.50
C VAL A 77 0.76 -6.95 -17.96
N ARG A 78 0.93 -7.95 -18.83
CA ARG A 78 1.08 -9.36 -18.43
C ARG A 78 2.32 -9.59 -17.58
N GLU A 79 3.46 -9.02 -17.96
CA GLU A 79 4.71 -9.09 -17.20
C GLU A 79 4.60 -8.43 -15.82
N ARG A 80 3.96 -7.25 -15.75
CA ARG A 80 3.68 -6.59 -14.47
C ARG A 80 2.77 -7.44 -13.58
N TYR A 81 1.81 -8.16 -14.17
CA TYR A 81 0.94 -9.08 -13.44
C TYR A 81 1.71 -10.26 -12.85
N ARG A 82 2.58 -10.88 -13.66
CA ARG A 82 3.44 -11.98 -13.21
C ARG A 82 4.31 -11.55 -12.03
N LYS A 83 4.98 -10.39 -12.15
CA LYS A 83 5.79 -9.80 -11.06
C LYS A 83 4.97 -9.47 -9.82
N PHE A 84 3.74 -9.01 -9.97
CA PHE A 84 2.86 -8.77 -8.82
C PHE A 84 2.45 -10.08 -8.14
N ARG A 85 2.16 -11.13 -8.91
CA ARG A 85 1.76 -12.43 -8.36
C ARG A 85 2.88 -13.17 -7.65
N SER A 86 4.13 -12.99 -8.09
CA SER A 86 5.29 -13.54 -7.41
C SER A 86 5.65 -12.83 -6.10
N LEU A 87 4.98 -11.71 -5.76
CA LEU A 87 5.18 -11.05 -4.47
C LEU A 87 4.55 -11.87 -3.33
N PRO A 88 5.18 -11.86 -2.13
CA PRO A 88 4.59 -12.44 -0.93
C PRO A 88 3.17 -11.93 -0.65
N PRO A 89 2.27 -12.75 -0.07
CA PRO A 89 0.88 -12.37 0.17
C PRO A 89 0.72 -11.07 0.96
N GLU A 90 1.58 -10.80 1.95
CA GLU A 90 1.59 -9.59 2.77
C GLU A 90 1.93 -8.36 1.92
N ARG A 91 2.88 -8.51 1.00
CA ARG A 91 3.24 -7.43 0.05
C ARG A 91 2.10 -7.14 -0.90
N ARG A 92 1.44 -8.18 -1.44
CA ARG A 92 0.25 -8.04 -2.29
C ARG A 92 -0.90 -7.37 -1.55
N ALA A 93 -1.14 -7.72 -0.28
CA ALA A 93 -2.16 -7.10 0.56
C ALA A 93 -1.84 -5.61 0.83
N ALA A 94 -0.62 -5.28 1.25
CA ALA A 94 -0.21 -3.90 1.49
C ALA A 94 -0.33 -3.03 0.23
N ILE A 95 -0.05 -3.61 -0.93
CA ILE A 95 -0.23 -2.99 -2.23
C ILE A 95 -1.71 -2.68 -2.51
N ARG A 96 -2.60 -3.69 -2.34
CA ARG A 96 -4.05 -3.52 -2.54
C ARG A 96 -4.62 -2.43 -1.64
N GLU A 97 -4.21 -2.40 -0.38
CA GLU A 97 -4.64 -1.39 0.58
C GLU A 97 -4.20 0.03 0.20
N ARG A 98 -2.95 0.20 -0.24
CA ARG A 98 -2.47 1.50 -0.73
C ARG A 98 -3.25 1.97 -1.96
N TYR A 99 -3.57 1.06 -2.86
CA TYR A 99 -4.36 1.37 -4.04
C TYR A 99 -5.81 1.76 -3.69
N LYS A 100 -6.45 1.04 -2.75
CA LYS A 100 -7.79 1.39 -2.24
C LYS A 100 -7.79 2.80 -1.67
N LYS A 101 -6.81 3.13 -0.83
CA LYS A 101 -6.64 4.48 -0.26
C LYS A 101 -6.44 5.54 -1.36
N PHE A 102 -5.59 5.25 -2.35
CA PHE A 102 -5.37 6.15 -3.48
C PHE A 102 -6.66 6.42 -4.27
N ARG A 103 -7.47 5.39 -4.55
CA ARG A 103 -8.74 5.54 -5.27
C ARG A 103 -9.80 6.32 -4.50
N ALA A 104 -9.73 6.31 -3.18
CA ALA A 104 -10.61 7.07 -2.32
C ALA A 104 -10.22 8.56 -2.22
N LEU A 105 -9.04 8.95 -2.72
CA LEU A 105 -8.62 10.36 -2.72
C LEU A 105 -9.45 11.16 -3.74
N PRO A 106 -9.68 12.47 -3.48
CA PRO A 106 -10.22 13.39 -4.47
C PRO A 106 -9.41 13.38 -5.78
N PRO A 107 -10.04 13.61 -6.94
CA PRO A 107 -9.38 13.51 -8.24
C PRO A 107 -8.16 14.45 -8.37
N GLU A 108 -8.19 15.63 -7.77
CA GLU A 108 -7.07 16.58 -7.74
C GLU A 108 -5.88 16.03 -6.97
N GLN A 109 -6.13 15.36 -5.84
CA GLN A 109 -5.08 14.72 -5.05
C GLN A 109 -4.48 13.52 -5.78
N GLN A 110 -5.34 12.71 -6.42
CA GLN A 110 -4.88 11.63 -7.28
C GLN A 110 -3.95 12.14 -8.39
N GLN A 111 -4.32 13.26 -9.01
CA GLN A 111 -3.56 13.88 -10.08
C GLN A 111 -2.20 14.41 -9.59
N ARG A 112 -2.17 15.12 -8.45
CA ARG A 112 -0.92 15.58 -7.84
C ARG A 112 0.05 14.43 -7.53
N ILE A 113 -0.47 13.29 -7.06
CA ILE A 113 0.34 12.10 -6.81
C ILE A 113 0.88 11.53 -8.12
N ARG A 114 0.06 11.44 -9.17
CA ARG A 114 0.50 10.99 -10.51
C ARG A 114 1.64 11.85 -11.03
N GLU A 115 1.50 13.17 -10.96
CA GLU A 115 2.50 14.12 -11.45
C GLU A 115 3.83 14.00 -10.70
N ARG A 116 3.79 13.99 -9.36
CA ARG A 116 4.98 13.79 -8.53
C ARG A 116 5.69 12.47 -8.85
N PHE A 117 4.92 11.42 -9.08
CA PHE A 117 5.47 10.12 -9.46
C PHE A 117 6.12 10.15 -10.84
N GLN A 118 5.48 10.79 -11.83
CA GLN A 118 6.06 10.94 -13.17
C GLN A 118 7.35 11.78 -13.13
N GLN A 119 7.37 12.86 -12.36
CA GLN A 119 8.59 13.65 -12.15
C GLN A 119 9.70 12.79 -11.52
N PHE A 120 9.37 12.01 -10.48
CA PHE A 120 10.32 11.10 -9.85
C PHE A 120 10.91 10.07 -10.83
N ARG A 121 10.09 9.53 -11.73
CA ARG A 121 10.54 8.60 -12.78
C ARG A 121 11.37 9.23 -13.88
N LYS A 122 11.35 10.56 -14.04
CA LYS A 122 12.23 11.26 -14.99
C LYS A 122 13.61 11.54 -14.41
N LEU A 123 13.77 11.47 -13.09
CA LEU A 123 15.06 11.65 -12.43
C LEU A 123 16.05 10.55 -12.85
N SER A 124 17.33 10.91 -12.88
CA SER A 124 18.44 9.95 -13.01
C SER A 124 18.43 8.95 -11.84
N PRO A 125 19.01 7.75 -12.00
CA PRO A 125 19.12 6.78 -10.90
C PRO A 125 19.77 7.37 -9.64
N GLU A 126 20.81 8.19 -9.82
CA GLU A 126 21.52 8.85 -8.72
C GLU A 126 20.62 9.88 -8.00
N ASP A 127 19.91 10.72 -8.74
CA ASP A 127 19.00 11.72 -8.16
C ASP A 127 17.82 11.07 -7.41
N ARG A 128 17.34 9.93 -7.90
CA ARG A 128 16.33 9.13 -7.19
C ARG A 128 16.88 8.65 -5.86
N GLN A 129 18.10 8.15 -5.84
CA GLN A 129 18.73 7.65 -4.63
C GLN A 129 18.93 8.76 -3.60
N LYS A 130 19.49 9.91 -4.02
CA LYS A 130 19.64 11.10 -3.18
C LYS A 130 18.30 11.55 -2.59
N ARG A 131 17.24 11.53 -3.40
CA ARG A 131 15.89 11.90 -2.93
C ARG A 131 15.32 10.88 -1.92
N ILE A 132 15.50 9.58 -2.16
CA ILE A 132 15.07 8.53 -1.23
C ILE A 132 15.82 8.66 0.10
N GLU A 133 17.13 8.87 0.06
CA GLU A 133 17.97 9.03 1.23
C GLU A 133 17.56 10.26 2.05
N ARG A 134 17.39 11.41 1.39
CA ARG A 134 16.88 12.63 2.03
C ARG A 134 15.54 12.39 2.73
N TRP A 135 14.66 11.62 2.10
CA TRP A 135 13.36 11.27 2.68
C TRP A 135 13.48 10.32 3.88
N LYS A 136 14.37 9.33 3.81
CA LYS A 136 14.69 8.42 4.93
C LYS A 136 15.25 9.19 6.13
N LYS A 137 16.24 10.06 5.91
CA LYS A 137 16.86 10.89 6.94
C LYS A 137 15.82 11.77 7.64
N ARG A 138 15.03 12.53 6.86
CA ARG A 138 13.96 13.38 7.42
C ARG A 138 12.99 12.58 8.29
N ARG A 139 12.64 11.35 7.89
CA ARG A 139 11.75 10.50 8.68
C ARG A 139 12.40 10.07 10.00
N GLN A 140 13.69 9.72 9.98
CA GLN A 140 14.45 9.36 11.17
C GLN A 140 14.55 10.55 12.13
N ASP A 141 14.87 11.74 11.61
CA ASP A 141 14.98 12.97 12.41
C ASP A 141 13.66 13.30 13.12
N VAL A 142 12.53 13.22 12.40
CA VAL A 142 11.20 13.45 12.99
C VAL A 142 10.89 12.41 14.07
N SER A 143 11.30 11.16 13.87
CA SER A 143 11.13 10.10 14.86
C SER A 143 11.97 10.34 16.11
N ALA A 144 13.25 10.69 15.94
CA ALA A 144 14.18 10.99 17.03
C ALA A 144 13.69 12.19 17.85
N LYS A 145 13.37 13.31 17.20
CA LYS A 145 12.83 14.51 17.88
C LYS A 145 11.50 14.25 18.57
N ARG A 146 10.71 13.28 18.10
CA ARG A 146 9.48 12.86 18.78
C ARG A 146 9.79 12.04 20.04
N GLN A 147 10.82 11.20 20.00
CA GLN A 147 11.27 10.41 21.15
C GLN A 147 11.89 11.30 22.23
N GLU A 148 12.77 12.23 21.85
CA GLU A 148 13.37 13.24 22.73
C GLU A 148 12.28 14.02 23.49
N ARG A 149 11.33 14.63 22.77
CA ARG A 149 10.19 15.33 23.40
C ARG A 149 9.34 14.44 24.32
N ARG A 150 9.32 13.13 24.08
CA ARG A 150 8.64 12.19 24.98
C ARG A 150 9.48 11.95 26.25
N GLN A 151 10.80 11.92 26.15
CA GLN A 151 11.71 11.79 27.29
C GLN A 151 11.72 13.07 28.14
N GLU A 152 11.80 14.25 27.53
CA GLU A 152 11.70 15.55 28.21
C GLU A 152 10.41 15.63 29.04
N ARG A 153 9.25 15.41 28.41
CA ARG A 153 7.96 15.37 29.12
C ARG A 153 7.90 14.34 30.26
N ARG A 154 8.68 13.25 30.17
CA ARG A 154 8.77 12.26 31.26
C ARG A 154 9.64 12.79 32.40
N GLN A 155 10.72 13.50 32.10
CA GLN A 155 11.61 14.11 33.07
C GLN A 155 10.93 15.28 33.78
N GLU A 156 10.28 16.19 33.05
CA GLU A 156 9.47 17.28 33.61
C GLU A 156 8.44 16.75 34.60
N ARG A 157 7.68 15.71 34.21
CA ARG A 157 6.71 15.07 35.12
C ARG A 157 7.36 14.40 36.34
N ARG A 158 8.63 13.99 36.25
CA ARG A 158 9.37 13.46 37.42
C ARG A 158 9.78 14.60 38.35
N GLN A 159 10.32 15.68 37.80
CA GLN A 159 10.71 16.88 38.55
C GLN A 159 9.50 17.50 39.26
N GLN A 160 8.40 17.76 38.55
CA GLN A 160 7.16 18.27 39.16
C GLN A 160 6.67 17.40 40.31
N ARG A 161 6.79 16.07 40.21
CA ARG A 161 6.41 15.16 41.31
C ARG A 161 7.37 15.25 42.49
N GLN A 162 8.64 15.50 42.26
CA GLN A 162 9.63 15.71 43.32
C GLN A 162 9.39 17.05 44.02
N GLU A 163 9.17 18.13 43.26
CA GLU A 163 8.83 19.46 43.77
C GLU A 163 7.56 19.39 44.63
N GLN A 164 6.46 18.82 44.10
CA GLN A 164 5.23 18.63 44.88
C GLN A 164 5.44 17.79 46.15
N ARG A 165 6.39 16.83 46.14
CA ARG A 165 6.72 16.06 47.36
C ARG A 165 7.48 16.92 48.37
N GLN A 166 8.39 17.78 47.90
CA GLN A 166 9.13 18.72 48.74
C GLN A 166 8.21 19.78 49.33
N GLU A 167 7.35 20.41 48.52
CA GLU A 167 6.34 21.37 48.96
C GLU A 167 5.44 20.76 50.05
N ARG A 168 4.85 19.58 49.79
CA ARG A 168 4.05 18.85 50.80
C ARG A 168 4.83 18.48 52.06
N ARG A 169 6.16 18.39 52.00
CA ARG A 169 7.01 18.14 53.17
C ARG A 169 7.21 19.44 53.96
N LEU A 170 7.51 20.55 53.28
CA LEU A 170 7.68 21.87 53.89
C LEU A 170 6.38 22.34 54.54
N GLU A 171 5.25 22.23 53.83
CA GLU A 171 3.92 22.56 54.36
C GLU A 171 3.61 21.78 55.66
N ARG A 172 3.98 20.50 55.71
CA ARG A 172 3.84 19.68 56.93
C ARG A 172 4.72 20.16 58.08
N LEU A 173 5.92 20.67 57.79
CA LEU A 173 6.81 21.21 58.81
C LEU A 173 6.33 22.57 59.32
N GLU A 174 5.87 23.45 58.43
CA GLU A 174 5.29 24.75 58.83
C GLU A 174 4.04 24.58 59.69
N ARG A 175 3.14 23.65 59.30
CA ARG A 175 1.98 23.29 60.13
C ARG A 175 2.34 22.77 61.52
N ARG A 176 3.51 22.14 61.68
CA ARG A 176 4.03 21.70 62.98
C ARG A 176 4.64 22.84 63.79
N ARG A 177 5.30 23.81 63.13
CA ARG A 177 5.92 24.96 63.78
C ARG A 177 4.89 25.97 64.31
N ASN A 178 3.75 26.08 63.63
CA ASN A 178 2.69 27.04 63.98
C ASN A 178 1.59 26.46 64.89
N ARG A 179 1.82 25.26 65.48
CA ARG A 179 0.97 24.64 66.51
C ARG A 179 1.69 24.71 67.84
#